data_AF-A0A195FQY2-F1
#
_entry.id   AF-A0A195FQY2-F1
#
_cell.length_a   1.000
_cell.length_b   1.000
_cell.length_c   1.000
_cell.angle_alpha   90.00
_cell.angle_beta   90.00
_cell.angle_gamma   90.00
#
_symmetry.space_group_name_H-M   'P 1'
#
loop_
_entity.id
_entity.type
_entity.pdbx_description
1 polymer ?
#
loop_
_entity_poly.entity_id
_entity_poly.type
_entity_poly.pdbx_seq_one_letter_code
_entity_poly.pdbx_strand_id
1 'polypeptide(L)'
;SYRNATNKVCCYAHPDAPLIEDYRAGDQICSECGLVVGDRVIDVGSEWRTFSNEKSGVDPSRVGGPENPLLNSADLSTMIGPGTGAASFDGFGTAKYQNRRTMSSSDRTLLNAFREINGMADRINLPKTIVDRANTLFKQVHDGKNLKGRANDAIASACLYIACRQEGVPRTFKEICAVSKISKKEIGRCFKLILKALETSVDLITTGDFMSRFCSNLGLPNMVQRAATHIARKAVEIDIVPGRSPISVAAAAIYMASQASEDKRSQKEIGDTAGVADVTIRQSYKLMYPHANKLFPEDFRFATPIDQLPQIGLLISVIRALSASETNEQREIEKAKLEKEYKRSDQRLEELVSSHDQDLMEVMQVYMNIELSEKVTSAREKIHAVKENLNACKQLLRCKREELLNLWLEGIEHKQVLHLLKDVTSDSYGRMITGLTEPELLPSNISHDTSTDQQS
;
A
#
# COMPACT_ATOMS: atom_id res chain seq x y z
N SER A 1 25.09 9.62 51.28
CA SER A 1 25.51 8.81 50.11
C SER A 1 26.93 9.16 49.72
N TYR A 2 27.83 8.18 49.67
CA TYR A 2 29.21 8.35 49.20
C TYR A 2 29.22 8.40 47.66
N ARG A 3 29.96 9.34 47.06
CA ARG A 3 30.04 9.51 45.61
C ARG A 3 31.49 9.39 45.15
N ASN A 4 31.72 8.62 44.09
CA ASN A 4 33.05 8.46 43.49
C ASN A 4 33.49 9.73 42.73
N ALA A 5 34.75 9.79 42.29
CA ALA A 5 35.35 10.93 41.57
C ALA A 5 34.57 11.36 40.31
N THR A 6 33.73 10.49 39.74
CA THR A 6 32.83 10.77 38.61
C THR A 6 31.41 11.18 39.04
N ASN A 7 31.21 11.55 40.31
CA ASN A 7 29.93 11.95 40.91
C ASN A 7 28.81 10.86 40.85
N LYS A 8 29.19 9.60 40.65
CA LYS A 8 28.26 8.45 40.64
C LYS A 8 28.07 7.90 42.06
N VAL A 9 26.84 7.52 42.39
CA VAL A 9 26.49 6.85 43.65
C VAL A 9 27.19 5.48 43.68
N CYS A 10 27.80 5.14 44.81
CA CYS A 10 28.56 3.92 44.99
C CYS A 10 28.51 3.46 46.45
N CYS A 11 28.80 2.17 46.69
CA CYS A 11 28.91 1.66 48.04
C CYS A 11 30.26 2.06 48.65
N TYR A 12 30.26 2.46 49.93
CA TYR A 12 31.47 2.84 50.65
C TYR A 12 32.47 1.69 50.79
N ALA A 13 31.99 0.47 51.01
CA ALA A 13 32.83 -0.72 51.17
C ALA A 13 33.22 -1.37 49.83
N HIS A 14 32.38 -1.22 48.79
CA HIS A 14 32.57 -1.84 47.48
C HIS A 14 32.34 -0.78 46.38
N PRO A 15 33.34 0.06 46.07
CA PRO A 15 33.17 1.16 45.12
C PRO A 15 32.88 0.72 43.68
N ASP A 16 33.32 -0.50 43.32
CA ASP A 16 33.22 -1.07 41.98
C ASP A 16 32.05 -2.06 41.81
N ALA A 17 31.35 -2.40 42.89
CA ALA A 17 30.25 -3.36 42.85
C ALA A 17 29.03 -2.78 42.09
N PRO A 18 28.38 -3.57 41.21
CA PRO A 18 27.18 -3.13 40.53
C PRO A 18 26.04 -2.90 41.54
N LEU A 19 25.32 -1.80 41.37
CA LEU A 19 24.14 -1.46 42.16
C LEU A 19 22.90 -2.03 41.47
N ILE A 20 22.06 -2.71 42.23
CA ILE A 20 20.78 -3.27 41.80
C ILE A 20 19.67 -2.30 42.21
N GLU A 21 18.78 -1.96 41.28
CA GLU A 21 17.62 -1.12 41.56
C GLU A 21 16.42 -2.01 41.96
N ASP A 22 15.94 -1.86 43.19
CA ASP A 22 14.68 -2.45 43.62
C ASP A 22 13.54 -1.48 43.35
N TYR A 23 12.84 -1.67 42.22
CA TYR A 23 11.70 -0.84 41.82
C TYR A 23 10.51 -0.91 42.80
N ARG A 24 10.39 -1.96 43.62
CA ARG A 24 9.27 -2.09 44.57
C ARG A 24 9.48 -1.26 45.82
N ALA A 25 10.73 -1.22 46.29
CA ALA A 25 11.13 -0.40 47.44
C ALA A 25 11.50 1.03 47.04
N GLY A 26 11.93 1.23 45.79
CA GLY A 26 12.49 2.50 45.30
C GLY A 26 13.92 2.72 45.76
N ASP A 27 14.69 1.66 45.97
CA ASP A 27 16.02 1.69 46.58
C ASP A 27 17.10 1.19 45.62
N GLN A 28 18.32 1.74 45.72
CA GLN A 28 19.52 1.21 45.06
C GLN A 28 20.36 0.44 46.07
N ILE A 29 20.60 -0.84 45.78
CA ILE A 29 21.20 -1.81 46.70
C ILE A 29 22.54 -2.28 46.14
N CYS A 30 23.58 -2.31 46.97
CA CYS A 30 24.86 -2.91 46.59
C CYS A 30 24.73 -4.45 46.50
N SER A 31 25.10 -5.02 45.35
CA SER A 31 25.05 -6.46 45.12
C SER A 31 25.92 -7.31 46.06
N GLU A 32 27.04 -6.78 46.55
CA GLU A 32 28.00 -7.55 47.35
C GLU A 32 27.72 -7.53 48.85
N CYS A 33 27.17 -6.44 49.38
CA CYS A 33 26.95 -6.28 50.83
C CYS A 33 25.50 -5.99 51.24
N GLY A 34 24.59 -5.82 50.27
CA GLY A 34 23.18 -5.54 50.55
C GLY A 34 22.91 -4.13 51.11
N LEU A 35 23.91 -3.26 51.19
CA LEU A 35 23.73 -1.89 51.69
C LEU A 35 22.92 -1.06 50.70
N VAL A 36 21.88 -0.38 51.20
CA VAL A 36 21.12 0.62 50.44
C VAL A 36 21.96 1.89 50.32
N VAL A 37 22.33 2.27 49.11
CA VAL A 37 23.21 3.41 48.80
C VAL A 37 22.47 4.65 48.32
N GLY A 38 21.23 4.47 47.84
CA GLY A 38 20.33 5.54 47.45
C GLY A 38 18.88 5.15 47.73
N ASP A 39 18.15 6.04 48.38
CA ASP A 39 16.71 5.97 48.62
C ASP A 39 15.95 6.81 47.58
N ARG A 40 14.69 6.45 47.29
CA ARG A 40 13.77 7.19 46.41
C ARG A 40 14.26 7.33 44.96
N VAL A 41 14.57 6.20 44.33
CA VAL A 41 14.80 6.14 42.89
C VAL A 41 13.57 6.67 42.16
N ILE A 42 13.79 7.66 41.30
CA ILE A 42 12.75 8.19 40.43
C ILE A 42 12.51 7.17 39.32
N ASP A 43 11.31 6.61 39.27
CA ASP A 43 10.89 5.78 38.15
C ASP A 43 10.75 6.66 36.90
N VAL A 44 11.63 6.47 35.93
CA VAL A 44 11.57 7.10 34.60
C VAL A 44 10.77 6.27 33.59
N GLY A 45 10.17 5.16 34.06
CA GLY A 45 9.28 4.31 33.31
C GLY A 45 8.00 5.02 32.87
N SER A 46 7.22 4.32 32.06
CA SER A 46 5.96 4.86 31.55
C SER A 46 4.98 5.10 32.70
N GLU A 47 4.39 6.30 32.78
CA GLU A 47 3.28 6.61 33.69
C GLU A 47 2.06 5.75 33.32
N TRP A 48 2.03 4.48 33.76
CA TRP A 48 1.13 3.49 33.16
C TRP A 48 -0.31 3.55 33.71
N ARG A 49 -0.59 4.44 34.67
CA ARG A 49 -1.91 4.54 35.29
C ARG A 49 -2.29 5.98 35.60
N THR A 50 -3.02 6.60 34.67
CA THR A 50 -4.06 7.54 35.05
C THR A 50 -5.39 6.80 35.10
N PHE A 51 -6.01 6.75 36.28
CA PHE A 51 -7.37 6.23 36.47
C PHE A 51 -8.45 7.07 35.76
N SER A 52 -8.03 8.08 34.99
CA SER A 52 -8.85 9.02 34.22
C SER A 52 -9.06 8.60 32.76
N ASN A 53 -8.56 7.43 32.34
CA ASN A 53 -8.50 7.03 30.94
C ASN A 53 -9.87 6.72 30.29
N GLU A 54 -10.99 7.04 30.95
CA GLU A 54 -12.29 6.46 30.60
C GLU A 54 -13.25 7.37 29.83
N LYS A 55 -12.93 8.63 29.47
CA LYS A 55 -13.86 9.40 28.58
C LYS A 55 -13.33 10.59 27.78
N SER A 56 -12.15 11.16 28.06
CA SER A 56 -11.78 12.46 27.43
C SER A 56 -10.40 12.55 26.78
N GLY A 57 -9.56 11.52 26.83
CA GLY A 57 -8.21 11.56 26.21
C GLY A 57 -7.28 12.65 26.76
N VAL A 58 -7.67 13.30 27.87
CA VAL A 58 -6.90 14.31 28.58
C VAL A 58 -6.32 13.67 29.82
N ASP A 59 -4.99 13.71 29.92
CA ASP A 59 -4.20 13.18 31.04
C ASP A 59 -3.79 14.36 31.92
N PRO A 60 -4.42 14.58 33.10
CA PRO A 60 -4.11 15.71 33.98
C PRO A 60 -2.77 15.56 34.71
N SER A 61 -2.20 14.34 34.72
CA SER A 61 -0.91 14.07 35.38
C SER A 61 0.28 14.37 34.46
N ARG A 62 0.04 14.40 33.14
CA ARG A 62 1.04 14.70 32.13
C ARG A 62 1.50 16.16 32.20
N VAL A 63 2.69 16.37 32.75
CA VAL A 63 3.33 17.69 32.87
C VAL A 63 4.10 18.13 31.61
N GLY A 64 4.14 17.30 30.55
CA GLY A 64 4.81 17.61 29.28
C GLY A 64 4.24 16.84 28.10
N GLY A 65 4.21 17.48 26.91
CA GLY A 65 3.79 16.83 25.66
C GLY A 65 4.91 15.98 25.04
N PRO A 66 4.59 15.00 24.19
CA PRO A 66 5.60 14.26 23.44
C PRO A 66 6.34 15.22 22.48
N GLU A 67 7.64 15.36 22.68
CA GLU A 67 8.49 16.17 21.80
C GLU A 67 8.81 15.40 20.53
N ASN A 68 8.84 16.10 19.39
CA ASN A 68 9.32 15.52 18.15
C ASN A 68 10.81 15.84 17.99
N PRO A 69 11.72 14.87 18.15
CA PRO A 69 13.18 15.10 18.04
C PRO A 69 13.61 15.52 16.62
N LEU A 70 12.72 15.40 15.63
CA LEU A 70 12.96 15.85 14.27
C LEU A 70 12.72 17.35 14.07
N LEU A 71 12.18 18.07 15.04
CA LEU A 71 12.13 19.53 15.02
C LEU A 71 13.38 20.12 15.66
N ASN A 72 13.74 21.35 15.29
CA ASN A 72 14.90 22.04 15.87
C ASN A 72 14.50 22.75 17.15
N SER A 73 13.23 23.13 17.23
CA SER A 73 12.57 23.68 18.40
C SER A 73 12.24 22.55 19.39
N ALA A 74 13.16 22.29 20.32
CA ALA A 74 12.82 21.98 21.71
C ALA A 74 12.31 23.26 22.42
N ASP A 75 11.54 24.09 21.70
CA ASP A 75 11.16 25.42 22.17
C ASP A 75 10.04 25.25 23.19
N LEU A 76 10.30 25.74 24.40
CA LEU A 76 9.42 25.85 25.58
C LEU A 76 8.19 26.75 25.33
N SER A 77 7.58 26.68 24.16
CA SER A 77 6.46 27.51 23.74
C SER A 77 5.16 26.69 23.75
N THR A 78 4.14 27.23 24.40
CA THR A 78 2.79 26.67 24.40
C THR A 78 1.92 27.39 23.38
N MET A 79 1.03 26.66 22.70
CA MET A 79 0.02 27.29 21.85
C MET A 79 -1.23 27.61 22.66
N ILE A 80 -1.71 28.86 22.60
CA ILE A 80 -2.99 29.25 23.18
C ILE A 80 -4.11 28.83 22.21
N GLY A 81 -5.08 28.06 22.72
CA GLY A 81 -6.25 27.62 21.95
C GLY A 81 -7.22 28.76 21.59
N PRO A 82 -8.25 28.49 20.76
CA PRO A 82 -9.28 29.47 20.46
C PRO A 82 -10.01 29.88 21.74
N GLY A 83 -10.28 31.18 21.89
CA GLY A 83 -10.94 31.69 23.08
C GLY A 83 -12.39 31.19 23.17
N THR A 84 -12.76 30.65 24.34
CA THR A 84 -14.11 30.18 24.63
C THR A 84 -14.91 31.28 25.33
N GLY A 85 -16.16 31.50 24.89
CA GLY A 85 -17.09 32.47 25.50
C GLY A 85 -16.97 33.91 24.99
N ALA A 86 -18.00 34.72 25.26
CA ALA A 86 -18.14 36.08 24.73
C ALA A 86 -17.02 37.04 25.17
N ALA A 87 -16.41 36.81 26.34
CA ALA A 87 -15.30 37.63 26.84
C ALA A 87 -14.04 37.54 25.96
N SER A 88 -13.89 36.44 25.21
CA SER A 88 -12.76 36.16 24.32
C SER A 88 -12.81 36.95 23.01
N PHE A 89 -13.94 37.60 22.70
CA PHE A 89 -14.14 38.38 21.49
C PHE A 89 -14.28 39.87 21.83
N ASP A 90 -13.82 40.74 20.94
CA ASP A 90 -14.00 42.17 21.03
C ASP A 90 -15.45 42.56 20.66
N GLY A 91 -15.79 43.84 20.80
CA GLY A 91 -17.13 44.35 20.48
C GLY A 91 -17.52 44.21 19.00
N PHE A 92 -16.58 43.83 18.12
CA PHE A 92 -16.79 43.57 16.70
C PHE A 92 -16.79 42.08 16.36
N GLY A 93 -16.71 41.19 17.37
CA GLY A 93 -16.70 39.74 17.19
C GLY A 93 -15.34 39.15 16.80
N THR A 94 -14.26 39.93 16.86
CA THR A 94 -12.89 39.45 16.59
C THR A 94 -12.30 38.85 17.85
N ALA A 95 -11.62 37.71 17.74
CA ALA A 95 -10.93 37.11 18.89
C ALA A 95 -9.85 38.07 19.43
N LYS A 96 -9.96 38.46 20.70
CA LYS A 96 -9.00 39.35 21.38
C LYS A 96 -7.61 38.73 21.46
N TYR A 97 -7.56 37.43 21.67
CA TYR A 97 -6.32 36.65 21.67
C TYR A 97 -6.16 35.98 20.31
N GLN A 98 -5.35 36.60 19.46
CA GLN A 98 -4.90 35.97 18.22
C GLN A 98 -3.62 35.19 18.49
N ASN A 99 -3.63 33.91 18.15
CA ASN A 99 -2.47 33.04 18.27
C ASN A 99 -1.36 33.51 17.31
N ARG A 100 -0.50 34.44 17.76
CA ARG A 100 0.68 34.86 17.01
C ARG A 100 1.67 33.71 17.02
N ARG A 101 1.85 33.09 15.85
CA ARG A 101 2.75 31.97 15.61
C ARG A 101 4.18 32.32 15.99
N THR A 102 4.67 31.80 17.11
CA THR A 102 6.08 31.80 17.53
C THR A 102 6.83 30.56 17.04
N MET A 103 6.37 29.90 15.96
CA MET A 103 7.14 28.81 15.37
C MET A 103 8.26 29.37 14.52
N SER A 104 9.47 28.84 14.70
CA SER A 104 10.63 29.17 13.87
C SER A 104 10.30 28.92 12.39
N SER A 105 10.82 29.77 11.50
CA SER A 105 10.57 29.67 10.06
C SER A 105 11.15 28.39 9.45
N SER A 106 12.24 27.86 10.04
CA SER A 106 12.80 26.54 9.74
C SER A 106 11.79 25.43 10.04
N ASP A 107 11.22 25.43 11.24
CA ASP A 107 10.37 24.33 11.71
C ASP A 107 9.03 24.33 11.00
N ARG A 108 8.54 25.52 10.62
CA ARG A 108 7.39 25.62 9.70
C ARG A 108 7.67 24.95 8.36
N THR A 109 8.89 25.06 7.85
CA THR A 109 9.30 24.43 6.59
C THR A 109 9.41 22.92 6.75
N LEU A 110 10.01 22.44 7.84
CA LEU A 110 10.09 21.02 8.21
C LEU A 110 8.69 20.42 8.36
N LEU A 111 7.79 21.04 9.12
CA LEU A 111 6.41 20.58 9.31
C LEU A 111 5.61 20.52 8.02
N ASN A 112 5.78 21.50 7.13
CA ASN A 112 5.14 21.47 5.82
C ASN A 112 5.69 20.30 4.98
N ALA A 113 7.00 20.09 4.97
CA ALA A 113 7.62 18.98 4.25
C ALA A 113 7.18 17.61 4.82
N PHE A 114 7.14 17.45 6.15
CA PHE A 114 6.66 16.23 6.78
C PHE A 114 5.20 15.94 6.44
N ARG A 115 4.35 16.97 6.37
CA ARG A 115 2.96 16.82 5.89
C ARG A 115 2.89 16.36 4.43
N GLU A 116 3.73 16.91 3.55
CA GLU A 116 3.79 16.46 2.15
C GLU A 116 4.33 15.04 2.02
N ILE A 117 5.35 14.65 2.80
CA ILE A 117 5.89 13.28 2.82
C ILE A 117 4.82 12.30 3.28
N ASN A 118 4.12 12.58 4.39
CA ASN A 118 3.00 11.76 4.86
C ASN A 118 1.91 11.65 3.79
N GLY A 119 1.50 12.78 3.19
CA GLY A 119 0.48 12.79 2.15
C GLY A 119 0.88 12.00 0.88
N MET A 120 2.16 12.00 0.50
CA MET A 120 2.66 11.15 -0.58
C MET A 120 2.70 9.67 -0.17
N ALA A 121 3.14 9.38 1.05
CA ALA A 121 3.27 8.02 1.56
C ALA A 121 1.93 7.31 1.70
N ASP A 122 0.90 8.02 2.19
CA ASP A 122 -0.45 7.49 2.35
C ASP A 122 -1.07 7.10 1.01
N ARG A 123 -0.85 7.90 -0.05
CA ARG A 123 -1.37 7.61 -1.41
C ARG A 123 -0.84 6.31 -2.01
N ILE A 124 0.35 5.87 -1.62
CA ILE A 124 0.97 4.60 -2.08
C ILE A 124 1.08 3.56 -0.96
N ASN A 125 0.32 3.76 0.14
CA ASN A 125 0.23 2.86 1.29
C ASN A 125 1.61 2.42 1.82
N LEU A 126 2.52 3.38 2.03
CA LEU A 126 3.82 3.10 2.63
C LEU A 126 3.72 2.96 4.15
N PRO A 127 4.46 2.03 4.78
CA PRO A 127 4.54 1.91 6.23
C PRO A 127 5.19 3.13 6.88
N LYS A 128 4.79 3.42 8.13
CA LYS A 128 5.31 4.55 8.92
C LYS A 128 6.84 4.53 9.07
N THR A 129 7.45 3.36 9.17
CA THR A 129 8.92 3.20 9.22
C THR A 129 9.63 3.91 8.05
N ILE A 130 9.09 3.81 6.83
CA ILE A 130 9.65 4.49 5.64
C ILE A 130 9.44 6.00 5.73
N VAL A 131 8.28 6.43 6.25
CA VAL A 131 7.95 7.85 6.43
C VAL A 131 8.89 8.51 7.44
N ASP A 132 9.13 7.85 8.58
CA ASP A 132 10.03 8.35 9.63
C ASP A 132 11.48 8.43 9.12
N ARG A 133 11.90 7.44 8.33
CA ARG A 133 13.20 7.47 7.65
C ARG A 133 13.29 8.62 6.65
N ALA A 134 12.25 8.85 5.86
CA ALA A 134 12.19 9.96 4.90
C ALA A 134 12.23 11.33 5.60
N ASN A 135 11.52 11.48 6.72
CA ASN A 135 11.53 12.70 7.55
C ASN A 135 12.93 12.97 8.13
N THR A 136 13.60 11.92 8.61
CA THR A 136 14.98 12.01 9.12
C THR A 136 15.95 12.45 8.03
N LEU A 137 15.87 11.85 6.83
CA LEU A 137 16.70 12.25 5.68
C LEU A 137 16.41 13.70 5.27
N PHE A 138 15.15 14.11 5.25
CA PHE A 138 14.78 15.49 4.92
C PHE A 138 15.37 16.48 5.92
N LYS A 139 15.31 16.18 7.23
CA LYS A 139 15.94 16.99 8.28
C LYS A 139 17.45 17.14 8.05
N GLN A 140 18.15 16.02 7.86
CA GLN A 140 19.60 16.02 7.61
C GLN A 140 19.98 16.88 6.39
N VAL A 141 19.23 16.76 5.30
CA VAL A 141 19.45 17.55 4.08
C VAL A 141 19.14 19.03 4.29
N HIS A 142 18.09 19.34 5.07
CA HIS A 142 17.69 20.71 5.37
C HIS A 142 18.74 21.41 6.24
N ASP A 143 19.20 20.74 7.30
CA ASP A 143 20.17 21.27 8.26
C ASP A 143 21.57 21.46 7.64
N GLY A 144 21.97 20.57 6.72
CA GLY A 144 23.23 20.70 5.96
C GLY A 144 23.25 21.92 5.02
N LYS A 145 22.08 22.46 4.64
CA LYS A 145 21.93 23.61 3.72
C LYS A 145 22.56 23.42 2.32
N ASN A 146 23.04 22.23 1.97
CA ASN A 146 23.69 21.92 0.68
C ASN A 146 22.76 22.10 -0.54
N LEU A 147 21.44 22.02 -0.34
CA LEU A 147 20.42 22.06 -1.40
C LEU A 147 19.52 23.30 -1.34
N LYS A 148 19.96 24.36 -0.65
CA LYS A 148 19.22 25.62 -0.53
C LYS A 148 19.01 26.24 -1.92
N GLY A 149 17.74 26.48 -2.29
CA GLY A 149 17.35 27.02 -3.60
C GLY A 149 16.64 26.02 -4.52
N ARG A 150 16.47 24.76 -4.11
CA ARG A 150 15.57 23.80 -4.79
C ARG A 150 14.20 23.76 -4.13
N ALA A 151 13.20 23.34 -4.88
CA ALA A 151 11.85 23.19 -4.36
C ALA A 151 11.85 22.17 -3.22
N ASN A 152 11.30 22.55 -2.06
CA ASN A 152 11.22 21.68 -0.89
C ASN A 152 10.46 20.38 -1.21
N ASP A 153 9.39 20.48 -2.00
CA ASP A 153 8.62 19.34 -2.49
C ASP A 153 9.47 18.36 -3.31
N ALA A 154 10.44 18.85 -4.10
CA ALA A 154 11.34 18.00 -4.88
C ALA A 154 12.35 17.27 -3.97
N ILE A 155 12.83 17.94 -2.93
CA ILE A 155 13.71 17.34 -1.92
C ILE A 155 12.94 16.28 -1.12
N ALA A 156 11.71 16.58 -0.71
CA ALA A 156 10.82 15.66 0.01
C ALA A 156 10.55 14.39 -0.81
N SER A 157 10.18 14.51 -2.08
CA SER A 157 9.97 13.36 -2.98
C SER A 157 11.24 12.52 -3.18
N ALA A 158 12.41 13.17 -3.27
CA ALA A 158 13.68 12.45 -3.39
C ALA A 158 14.07 11.75 -2.09
N CYS A 159 13.81 12.34 -0.91
CA CYS A 159 14.02 11.71 0.39
C CYS A 159 13.12 10.48 0.55
N LEU A 160 11.85 10.58 0.16
CA LEU A 160 10.92 9.45 0.17
C LEU A 160 11.39 8.31 -0.74
N TYR A 161 11.89 8.64 -1.94
CA TYR A 161 12.47 7.65 -2.86
C TYR A 161 13.70 6.95 -2.26
N ILE A 162 14.61 7.69 -1.61
CA ILE A 162 15.81 7.14 -0.96
C ILE A 162 15.41 6.23 0.21
N ALA A 163 14.48 6.66 1.06
CA ALA A 163 13.98 5.87 2.17
C ALA A 163 13.39 4.52 1.71
N CYS A 164 12.56 4.54 0.67
CA CYS A 164 12.00 3.30 0.10
C CYS A 164 13.09 2.33 -0.39
N ARG A 165 14.19 2.86 -0.92
CA ARG A 165 15.30 2.06 -1.44
C ARG A 165 16.21 1.52 -0.33
N GLN A 166 16.41 2.28 0.75
CA GLN A 166 17.16 1.83 1.93
C GLN A 166 16.44 0.72 2.69
N GLU A 167 15.11 0.76 2.76
CA GLU A 167 14.28 -0.26 3.43
C GLU A 167 14.04 -1.51 2.55
N GLY A 168 14.78 -1.69 1.45
CA GLY A 168 14.68 -2.88 0.59
C GLY A 168 13.37 -3.02 -0.20
N VAL A 169 12.52 -1.99 -0.24
CA VAL A 169 11.25 -1.97 -0.99
C VAL A 169 11.19 -0.83 -2.01
N PRO A 170 12.13 -0.79 -2.97
CA PRO A 170 12.29 0.34 -3.87
C PRO A 170 11.01 0.63 -4.65
N ARG A 171 10.68 1.93 -4.72
CA ARG A 171 9.67 2.46 -5.64
C ARG A 171 10.37 2.99 -6.89
N THR A 172 9.74 2.85 -8.04
CA THR A 172 10.22 3.43 -9.29
C THR A 172 10.07 4.95 -9.24
N PHE A 173 10.88 5.67 -10.01
CA PHE A 173 10.71 7.13 -10.15
C PHE A 173 9.34 7.50 -10.71
N LYS A 174 8.69 6.63 -11.49
CA LYS A 174 7.34 6.88 -12.01
C LYS A 174 6.29 6.81 -10.91
N GLU A 175 6.37 5.83 -10.00
CA GLU A 175 5.46 5.72 -8.86
C GLU A 175 5.55 6.95 -7.94
N ILE A 176 6.77 7.41 -7.62
CA ILE A 176 6.94 8.61 -6.78
C ILE A 176 6.49 9.88 -7.53
N CYS A 177 6.76 9.96 -8.83
CA CYS A 177 6.29 11.08 -9.66
C CYS A 177 4.77 11.12 -9.79
N ALA A 178 4.08 9.98 -9.73
CA ALA A 178 2.62 9.91 -9.82
C ALA A 178 1.91 10.45 -8.57
N VAL A 179 2.52 10.27 -7.38
CA VAL A 179 1.99 10.82 -6.12
C VAL A 179 2.48 12.21 -5.78
N SER A 180 3.45 12.73 -6.53
CA SER A 180 4.07 14.04 -6.33
C SER A 180 3.68 15.03 -7.42
N LYS A 181 3.83 16.32 -7.15
CA LYS A 181 3.67 17.41 -8.14
C LYS A 181 4.94 17.64 -8.97
N ILE A 182 6.01 16.88 -8.70
CA ILE A 182 7.35 17.13 -9.22
C ILE A 182 7.67 16.19 -10.38
N SER A 183 8.28 16.73 -11.44
CA SER A 183 8.68 15.95 -12.60
C SER A 183 9.76 14.90 -12.28
N LYS A 184 9.70 13.76 -12.98
CA LYS A 184 10.70 12.67 -12.90
C LYS A 184 12.15 13.17 -13.02
N LYS A 185 12.42 14.12 -13.93
CA LYS A 185 13.78 14.67 -14.16
C LYS A 185 14.30 15.38 -12.92
N GLU A 186 13.44 16.15 -12.27
CA GLU A 186 13.82 16.94 -11.09
C GLU A 186 14.00 16.06 -9.85
N ILE A 187 13.16 15.03 -9.67
CA ILE A 187 13.34 14.01 -8.62
C ILE A 187 14.70 13.30 -8.80
N GLY A 188 15.02 12.86 -10.02
CA GLY A 188 16.29 12.18 -10.31
C GLY A 188 17.51 13.10 -10.12
N ARG A 189 17.36 14.41 -10.34
CA ARG A 189 18.41 15.40 -10.09
C ARG A 189 18.63 15.60 -8.59
N CYS A 190 17.56 15.76 -7.82
CA CYS A 190 17.61 15.89 -6.35
C CYS A 190 18.15 14.63 -5.70
N PHE A 191 17.75 13.43 -6.17
CA PHE A 191 18.29 12.15 -5.72
C PHE A 191 19.82 12.10 -5.77
N LYS A 192 20.43 12.40 -6.93
CA LYS A 192 21.89 12.40 -7.08
C LYS A 192 22.57 13.42 -6.17
N LEU A 193 21.95 14.58 -5.99
CA LEU A 193 22.49 15.64 -5.15
C LEU A 193 22.42 15.30 -3.67
N ILE A 194 21.34 14.66 -3.21
CA ILE A 194 21.19 14.21 -1.82
C ILE A 194 22.21 13.12 -1.50
N LEU A 195 22.40 12.13 -2.38
CA LEU A 195 23.45 11.11 -2.19
C LEU A 195 24.84 11.74 -2.07
N LYS A 196 25.13 12.75 -2.89
CA LYS A 196 26.39 13.50 -2.81
C LYS A 196 26.49 14.33 -1.52
N ALA A 197 25.40 14.93 -1.06
CA ALA A 197 25.39 15.78 0.14
C ALA A 197 25.51 14.99 1.45
N LEU A 198 24.95 13.78 1.50
CA LEU A 198 24.98 12.89 2.66
C LEU A 198 26.10 11.84 2.61
N GLU A 199 26.96 11.89 1.58
CA GLU A 199 28.04 10.91 1.33
C GLU A 199 27.58 9.45 1.49
N THR A 200 26.34 9.18 1.07
CA THR A 200 25.64 7.91 1.25
C THR A 200 25.51 7.18 -0.08
N SER A 201 25.62 5.86 -0.03
CA SER A 201 25.30 4.97 -1.15
C SER A 201 24.01 4.21 -0.89
N VAL A 202 23.37 3.74 -1.97
CA VAL A 202 22.15 2.94 -1.95
C VAL A 202 22.33 1.70 -2.81
N ASP A 203 21.81 0.57 -2.37
CA ASP A 203 21.98 -0.72 -3.03
C ASP A 203 21.40 -0.73 -4.45
N LEU A 204 22.06 -1.47 -5.34
CA LEU A 204 21.62 -1.65 -6.72
C LEU A 204 20.27 -2.37 -6.73
N ILE A 205 19.35 -1.84 -7.55
CA ILE A 205 17.99 -2.35 -7.65
C ILE A 205 18.01 -3.65 -8.46
N THR A 206 17.34 -4.68 -7.96
CA THR A 206 17.26 -5.99 -8.62
C THR A 206 15.91 -6.18 -9.32
N THR A 207 15.80 -7.22 -10.14
CA THR A 207 14.54 -7.60 -10.80
C THR A 207 13.51 -8.15 -9.80
N GLY A 208 13.97 -8.74 -8.68
CA GLY A 208 13.13 -9.35 -7.66
C GLY A 208 12.30 -8.33 -6.88
N ASP A 209 12.86 -7.14 -6.63
CA ASP A 209 12.26 -6.10 -5.79
C ASP A 209 10.89 -5.62 -6.29
N PHE A 210 10.66 -5.71 -7.61
CA PHE A 210 9.42 -5.27 -8.24
C PHE A 210 8.45 -6.40 -8.56
N MET A 211 8.92 -7.64 -8.62
CA MET A 211 8.17 -8.77 -9.15
C MET A 211 6.89 -9.01 -8.36
N SER A 212 6.98 -8.98 -7.03
CA SER A 212 5.82 -9.17 -6.17
C SER A 212 4.73 -8.13 -6.39
N ARG A 213 5.11 -6.86 -6.55
CA ARG A 213 4.15 -5.76 -6.72
C ARG A 213 3.47 -5.81 -8.08
N PHE A 214 4.26 -6.00 -9.14
CA PHE A 214 3.72 -6.03 -10.50
C PHE A 214 2.80 -7.25 -10.72
N CYS A 215 3.20 -8.45 -10.24
CA CYS A 215 2.35 -9.63 -10.33
C CYS A 215 1.05 -9.49 -9.51
N SER A 216 1.13 -8.92 -8.31
CA SER A 216 -0.05 -8.70 -7.46
C SER A 216 -1.03 -7.70 -8.09
N ASN A 217 -0.54 -6.58 -8.63
CA ASN A 217 -1.38 -5.58 -9.28
C ASN A 217 -2.05 -6.10 -10.57
N LEU A 218 -1.40 -7.05 -11.26
CA LEU A 218 -1.96 -7.74 -12.43
C LEU A 218 -2.90 -8.90 -12.07
N GLY A 219 -3.06 -9.21 -10.78
CA GLY A 219 -3.86 -10.33 -10.30
C GLY A 219 -3.37 -11.68 -10.81
N LEU A 220 -2.06 -11.87 -10.96
CA LEU A 220 -1.47 -13.12 -11.40
C LEU A 220 -1.33 -14.12 -10.24
N PRO A 221 -1.49 -15.43 -10.49
CA PRO A 221 -1.36 -16.43 -9.43
C PRO A 221 0.09 -16.57 -8.94
N ASN A 222 0.25 -16.98 -7.68
CA ASN A 222 1.55 -17.14 -7.04
C ASN A 222 2.52 -18.05 -7.82
N MET A 223 1.99 -19.06 -8.52
CA MET A 223 2.81 -19.94 -9.35
C MET A 223 3.46 -19.19 -10.52
N VAL A 224 2.72 -18.28 -11.17
CA VAL A 224 3.22 -17.42 -12.26
C VAL A 224 4.19 -16.37 -11.73
N GLN A 225 3.92 -15.79 -10.56
CA GLN A 225 4.86 -14.88 -9.90
C GLN A 225 6.20 -15.55 -9.58
N ARG A 226 6.18 -16.77 -9.04
CA ARG A 226 7.40 -17.55 -8.76
C ARG A 226 8.16 -17.85 -10.04
N ALA A 227 7.46 -18.26 -11.09
CA ALA A 227 8.06 -18.48 -12.41
C ALA A 227 8.69 -17.21 -13.00
N ALA A 228 7.96 -16.08 -13.00
CA ALA A 228 8.47 -14.79 -13.46
C ALA A 228 9.71 -14.34 -12.68
N THR A 229 9.72 -14.55 -11.36
CA THR A 229 10.88 -14.25 -10.49
C THR A 229 12.09 -15.10 -10.90
N HIS A 230 11.89 -16.40 -11.12
CA HIS A 230 12.96 -17.30 -11.55
C HIS A 230 13.49 -16.94 -12.94
N ILE A 231 12.60 -16.70 -13.90
CA ILE A 231 12.94 -16.27 -15.26
C ILE A 231 13.77 -14.98 -15.24
N ALA A 232 13.35 -13.97 -14.46
CA ALA A 232 14.08 -12.71 -14.38
C ALA A 232 15.45 -12.86 -13.71
N ARG A 233 15.56 -13.69 -12.67
CA ARG A 233 16.84 -13.96 -12.00
C ARG A 233 17.80 -14.68 -12.94
N LYS A 234 17.33 -15.75 -13.58
CA LYS A 234 18.11 -16.56 -14.51
C LYS A 234 18.51 -15.80 -15.78
N ALA A 235 17.67 -14.87 -16.25
CA ALA A 235 18.01 -14.00 -17.36
C ALA A 235 19.18 -13.05 -17.05
N VAL A 236 19.30 -12.61 -15.80
CA VAL A 236 20.44 -11.80 -15.32
C VAL A 236 21.66 -12.69 -15.10
N GLU A 237 21.50 -13.89 -14.53
CA GLU A 237 22.59 -14.85 -14.30
C GLU A 237 23.28 -15.30 -15.60
N ILE A 238 22.50 -15.52 -16.67
CA ILE A 238 23.01 -15.95 -18.00
C ILE A 238 23.44 -14.75 -18.86
N ASP A 239 23.28 -13.52 -18.36
CA ASP A 239 23.59 -12.26 -19.07
C ASP A 239 22.94 -12.13 -20.47
N ILE A 240 21.66 -12.50 -20.57
CA ILE A 240 20.90 -12.44 -21.83
C ILE A 240 20.48 -11.00 -22.17
N VAL A 241 20.43 -10.12 -21.17
CA VAL A 241 19.85 -8.77 -21.24
C VAL A 241 20.85 -7.68 -20.85
N PRO A 242 22.04 -7.61 -21.47
CA PRO A 242 23.06 -6.63 -21.12
C PRO A 242 22.56 -5.21 -21.42
N GLY A 243 22.79 -4.29 -20.48
CA GLY A 243 22.43 -2.88 -20.62
C GLY A 243 20.93 -2.56 -20.60
N ARG A 244 20.06 -3.54 -20.30
CA ARG A 244 18.62 -3.30 -20.11
C ARG A 244 18.32 -2.98 -18.64
N SER A 245 17.38 -2.07 -18.43
CA SER A 245 16.92 -1.71 -17.09
C SER A 245 16.27 -2.92 -16.40
N PRO A 246 16.57 -3.22 -15.12
CA PRO A 246 15.95 -4.31 -14.36
C PRO A 246 14.41 -4.29 -14.39
N ILE A 247 13.80 -3.09 -14.42
CA ILE A 247 12.34 -2.94 -14.50
C ILE A 247 11.80 -3.50 -15.83
N SER A 248 12.50 -3.23 -16.94
CA SER A 248 12.11 -3.72 -18.27
C SER A 248 12.27 -5.24 -18.39
N VAL A 249 13.33 -5.78 -17.77
CA VAL A 249 13.57 -7.23 -17.70
C VAL A 249 12.48 -7.90 -16.86
N ALA A 250 12.12 -7.33 -15.71
CA ALA A 250 11.03 -7.82 -14.89
C ALA A 250 9.70 -7.82 -15.65
N ALA A 251 9.35 -6.72 -16.34
CA ALA A 251 8.14 -6.64 -17.15
C ALA A 251 8.10 -7.69 -18.29
N ALA A 252 9.24 -7.94 -18.94
CA ALA A 252 9.35 -8.97 -19.98
C ALA A 252 9.26 -10.40 -19.43
N ALA A 253 9.84 -10.65 -18.25
CA ALA A 253 9.72 -11.93 -17.54
C ALA A 253 8.26 -12.20 -17.13
N ILE A 254 7.56 -11.18 -16.63
CA ILE A 254 6.12 -11.27 -16.31
C ILE A 254 5.30 -11.57 -17.56
N TYR A 255 5.59 -10.89 -18.67
CA TYR A 255 4.91 -11.16 -19.93
C TYR A 255 5.15 -12.60 -20.40
N MET A 256 6.40 -13.08 -20.37
CA MET A 256 6.73 -14.46 -20.73
C MET A 256 6.01 -15.49 -19.84
N ALA A 257 6.03 -15.30 -18.53
CA ALA A 257 5.36 -16.20 -17.58
C ALA A 257 3.83 -16.18 -17.75
N SER A 258 3.26 -14.99 -17.96
CA SER A 258 1.81 -14.81 -18.18
C SER A 258 1.34 -15.47 -19.47
N GLN A 259 2.10 -15.36 -20.56
CA GLN A 259 1.76 -16.00 -21.84
C GLN A 259 1.89 -17.54 -21.78
N ALA A 260 2.74 -18.08 -20.92
CA ALA A 260 2.87 -19.52 -20.68
C ALA A 260 1.77 -20.10 -19.78
N SER A 261 1.06 -19.24 -19.04
CA SER A 261 -0.04 -19.59 -18.14
C SER A 261 -1.41 -19.38 -18.78
N GLU A 262 -2.47 -19.81 -18.09
CA GLU A 262 -3.86 -19.55 -18.48
C GLU A 262 -4.21 -18.05 -18.37
N ASP A 263 -3.61 -17.35 -17.40
CA ASP A 263 -3.82 -15.92 -17.14
C ASP A 263 -2.95 -15.04 -18.05
N LYS A 264 -3.38 -14.91 -19.31
CA LYS A 264 -2.70 -14.09 -20.32
C LYS A 264 -3.00 -12.61 -20.11
N ARG A 265 -1.95 -11.83 -19.84
CA ARG A 265 -1.97 -10.36 -19.74
C ARG A 265 -1.35 -9.74 -20.98
N SER A 266 -1.96 -8.67 -21.45
CA SER A 266 -1.49 -7.93 -22.62
C SER A 266 -0.22 -7.13 -22.29
N GLN A 267 0.59 -6.83 -23.31
CA GLN A 267 1.77 -5.96 -23.14
C GLN A 267 1.39 -4.57 -22.64
N LYS A 268 0.19 -4.10 -22.99
CA LYS A 268 -0.34 -2.79 -22.57
C LYS A 268 -0.62 -2.78 -21.07
N GLU A 269 -1.36 -3.76 -20.55
CA GLU A 269 -1.67 -3.85 -19.10
C GLU A 269 -0.40 -3.97 -18.25
N ILE A 270 0.57 -4.78 -18.70
CA ILE A 270 1.86 -4.93 -18.03
C ILE A 270 2.66 -3.62 -18.11
N GLY A 271 2.66 -2.96 -19.27
CA GLY A 271 3.32 -1.67 -19.48
C GLY A 271 2.74 -0.56 -18.60
N ASP A 272 1.42 -0.52 -18.46
CA ASP A 272 0.70 0.42 -17.60
C ASP A 272 1.04 0.19 -16.12
N THR A 273 1.12 -1.08 -15.69
CA THR A 273 1.47 -1.44 -14.30
C THR A 273 2.94 -1.17 -13.96
N ALA A 274 3.86 -1.58 -14.83
CA ALA A 274 5.30 -1.41 -14.62
C ALA A 274 5.80 0.01 -14.96
N GLY A 275 4.97 0.81 -15.62
CA GLY A 275 5.34 2.12 -16.12
C GLY A 275 6.44 2.04 -17.19
N VAL A 276 6.42 1.05 -18.07
CA VAL A 276 7.36 0.93 -19.20
C VAL A 276 6.59 0.91 -20.52
N ALA A 277 7.21 1.42 -21.59
CA ALA A 277 6.57 1.37 -22.90
C ALA A 277 6.47 -0.09 -23.39
N ASP A 278 5.34 -0.43 -24.01
CA ASP A 278 5.07 -1.73 -24.64
C ASP A 278 6.19 -2.19 -25.59
N VAL A 279 6.73 -1.28 -26.40
CA VAL A 279 7.88 -1.53 -27.28
C VAL A 279 9.13 -1.97 -26.52
N THR A 280 9.30 -1.49 -25.28
CA THR A 280 10.45 -1.85 -24.43
C THR A 280 10.31 -3.27 -23.88
N ILE A 281 9.09 -3.64 -23.47
CA ILE A 281 8.75 -5.01 -23.07
C ILE A 281 9.00 -5.95 -24.25
N ARG A 282 8.49 -5.59 -25.43
CA ARG A 282 8.66 -6.36 -26.67
C ARG A 282 10.12 -6.59 -27.04
N GLN A 283 10.94 -5.55 -27.01
CA GLN A 283 12.37 -5.67 -27.28
C GLN A 283 13.08 -6.57 -26.28
N SER A 284 12.73 -6.46 -24.99
CA SER A 284 13.34 -7.27 -23.93
C SER A 284 12.90 -8.74 -24.03
N TYR A 285 11.62 -9.00 -24.31
CA TYR A 285 11.09 -10.34 -24.57
C TYR A 285 11.77 -11.00 -25.77
N LYS A 286 12.01 -10.25 -26.86
CA LYS A 286 12.70 -10.77 -28.04
C LYS A 286 14.10 -11.30 -27.73
N LEU A 287 14.80 -10.70 -26.77
CA LEU A 287 16.13 -11.17 -26.32
C LEU A 287 16.02 -12.43 -25.46
N MET A 288 14.98 -12.54 -24.64
CA MET A 288 14.77 -13.68 -23.73
C MET A 288 14.19 -14.91 -24.43
N TYR A 289 13.40 -14.72 -25.49
CA TYR A 289 12.67 -15.79 -26.18
C TYR A 289 13.55 -16.96 -26.68
N PRO A 290 14.72 -16.74 -27.34
CA PRO A 290 15.60 -17.83 -27.78
C PRO A 290 16.10 -18.74 -26.65
N HIS A 291 16.09 -18.22 -25.41
CA HIS A 291 16.55 -18.93 -24.24
C HIS A 291 15.39 -19.37 -23.33
N ALA A 292 14.13 -19.26 -23.77
CA ALA A 292 12.95 -19.56 -22.96
C ALA A 292 13.03 -20.95 -22.30
N ASN A 293 13.47 -21.98 -23.03
CA ASN A 293 13.65 -23.35 -22.50
C ASN A 293 14.55 -23.43 -21.26
N LYS A 294 15.54 -22.55 -21.14
CA LYS A 294 16.47 -22.51 -20.00
C LYS A 294 15.95 -21.63 -18.86
N LEU A 295 15.04 -20.70 -19.15
CA LEU A 295 14.61 -19.66 -18.21
C LEU A 295 13.47 -20.11 -17.29
N PHE A 296 12.58 -21.00 -17.76
CA PHE A 296 11.49 -21.50 -16.93
C PHE A 296 12.01 -22.43 -15.82
N PRO A 297 11.35 -22.43 -14.63
CA PRO A 297 11.62 -23.44 -13.62
C PRO A 297 11.14 -24.82 -14.08
N GLU A 298 11.85 -25.87 -13.66
CA GLU A 298 11.54 -27.26 -14.03
C GLU A 298 10.16 -27.71 -13.54
N ASP A 299 9.71 -27.18 -12.38
CA ASP A 299 8.42 -27.51 -11.77
C ASP A 299 7.23 -26.73 -12.38
N PHE A 300 7.44 -25.92 -13.42
CA PHE A 300 6.39 -25.06 -13.96
C PHE A 300 5.38 -25.84 -14.80
N ARG A 301 4.09 -25.71 -14.48
CA ARG A 301 3.00 -26.29 -15.28
C ARG A 301 2.67 -25.36 -16.44
N PHE A 302 3.05 -25.76 -17.64
CA PHE A 302 2.75 -25.03 -18.87
C PHE A 302 1.29 -25.23 -19.26
N ALA A 303 0.55 -24.13 -19.41
CA ALA A 303 -0.75 -24.14 -20.08
C ALA A 303 -0.58 -23.96 -21.60
N THR A 304 0.42 -23.18 -22.01
CA THR A 304 0.85 -23.05 -23.40
C THR A 304 2.32 -23.49 -23.48
N PRO A 305 2.68 -24.49 -24.31
CA PRO A 305 4.07 -24.94 -24.45
C PRO A 305 4.94 -23.85 -25.09
N ILE A 306 6.25 -23.93 -24.87
CA ILE A 306 7.20 -22.88 -25.28
C ILE A 306 7.19 -22.64 -26.79
N ASP A 307 7.00 -23.69 -27.59
CA ASP A 307 6.94 -23.60 -29.06
C ASP A 307 5.72 -22.81 -29.56
N GLN A 308 4.65 -22.77 -28.76
CA GLN A 308 3.41 -22.04 -29.06
C GLN A 308 3.36 -20.66 -28.38
N LEU A 309 4.42 -20.25 -27.68
CA LEU A 309 4.48 -18.90 -27.11
C LEU A 309 4.48 -17.87 -28.23
N PRO A 310 3.80 -16.71 -28.05
CA PRO A 310 3.68 -15.71 -29.10
C PRO A 310 5.07 -15.25 -29.57
N GLN A 311 5.41 -15.59 -30.82
CA GLN A 311 6.55 -14.98 -31.50
C GLN A 311 6.12 -13.61 -31.98
N ILE A 312 6.65 -12.57 -31.32
CA ILE A 312 6.29 -11.20 -31.68
C ILE A 312 7.03 -10.83 -32.98
N GLY A 313 6.34 -11.03 -34.09
CA GLY A 313 6.64 -10.36 -35.36
C GLY A 313 7.29 -11.20 -36.44
N LEU A 314 6.76 -12.39 -36.76
CA LEU A 314 7.06 -13.07 -38.03
C LEU A 314 6.96 -12.08 -39.21
N LEU A 315 5.83 -11.37 -39.31
CA LEU A 315 5.58 -10.36 -40.35
C LEU A 315 6.57 -9.18 -40.32
N ILE A 316 6.90 -8.63 -39.14
CA ILE A 316 7.82 -7.49 -39.03
C ILE A 316 9.28 -7.92 -39.21
N SER A 317 9.63 -9.17 -38.87
CA SER A 317 10.96 -9.74 -39.12
C SER A 317 11.18 -10.01 -40.61
N VAL A 318 10.15 -10.47 -41.32
CA VAL A 318 10.12 -10.60 -42.78
C VAL A 318 10.23 -9.23 -43.45
N ILE A 319 9.43 -8.25 -43.02
CA ILE A 319 9.51 -6.87 -43.53
C ILE A 319 10.89 -6.26 -43.26
N ARG A 320 11.48 -6.52 -42.08
CA ARG A 320 12.79 -5.98 -41.72
C ARG A 320 13.95 -6.64 -42.47
N ALA A 321 13.88 -7.95 -42.73
CA ALA A 321 14.88 -8.67 -43.54
C ALA A 321 14.85 -8.16 -44.99
N LEU A 322 13.65 -8.03 -45.55
CA LEU A 322 13.44 -7.45 -46.89
C LEU A 322 13.81 -5.96 -46.97
N SER A 323 13.70 -5.19 -45.88
CA SER A 323 14.09 -3.77 -45.83
C SER A 323 15.56 -3.51 -45.50
N ALA A 324 16.26 -4.47 -44.87
CA ALA A 324 17.68 -4.37 -44.53
C ALA A 324 18.61 -4.84 -45.67
N SER A 325 18.06 -5.48 -46.69
CA SER A 325 18.78 -5.84 -47.91
C SER A 325 19.03 -4.59 -48.77
N GLU A 326 20.30 -4.18 -48.90
CA GLU A 326 20.74 -2.96 -49.60
C GLU A 326 20.58 -3.06 -51.13
N THR A 327 20.53 -4.27 -51.69
CA THR A 327 20.39 -4.51 -53.14
C THR A 327 19.07 -5.21 -53.49
N ASN A 328 18.51 -4.89 -54.66
CA ASN A 328 17.28 -5.54 -55.15
C ASN A 328 17.45 -7.05 -55.37
N GLU A 329 18.66 -7.54 -55.67
CA GLU A 329 18.93 -8.96 -55.88
C GLU A 329 18.83 -9.77 -54.58
N GLN A 330 19.38 -9.26 -53.47
CA GLN A 330 19.27 -9.91 -52.15
C GLN A 330 17.81 -9.95 -51.67
N ARG A 331 17.01 -8.93 -51.99
CA ARG A 331 15.58 -8.92 -51.67
C ARG A 331 14.81 -10.00 -52.43
N GLU A 332 15.11 -10.23 -53.72
CA GLU A 332 14.47 -11.30 -54.50
C GLU A 332 14.92 -12.69 -54.05
N ILE A 333 16.18 -12.87 -53.63
CA ILE A 333 16.66 -14.15 -53.07
C ILE A 333 15.97 -14.48 -51.73
N GLU A 334 15.85 -13.50 -50.82
CA GLU A 334 15.15 -13.71 -49.54
C GLU A 334 13.65 -13.94 -49.74
N LYS A 335 13.02 -13.21 -50.67
CA LYS A 335 11.63 -13.43 -51.08
C LYS A 335 11.41 -14.83 -51.64
N ALA A 336 12.26 -15.29 -52.56
CA ALA A 336 12.17 -16.63 -53.12
C ALA A 336 12.35 -17.73 -52.06
N LYS A 337 13.23 -17.50 -51.07
CA LYS A 337 13.42 -18.43 -49.95
C LYS A 337 12.17 -18.49 -49.04
N LEU A 338 11.56 -17.35 -48.76
CA LEU A 338 10.32 -17.26 -47.97
C LEU A 338 9.13 -17.88 -48.71
N GLU A 339 8.99 -17.64 -50.02
CA GLU A 339 7.96 -18.27 -50.85
C GLU A 339 8.10 -19.80 -50.87
N LYS A 340 9.35 -20.30 -50.90
CA LYS A 340 9.63 -21.74 -50.84
C LYS A 340 9.24 -22.35 -49.50
N GLU A 341 9.60 -21.72 -48.38
CA GLU A 341 9.20 -22.18 -47.04
C GLU A 341 7.69 -22.07 -46.82
N TYR A 342 7.04 -21.01 -47.35
CA TYR A 342 5.60 -20.87 -47.33
C TYR A 342 4.92 -22.02 -48.08
N LYS A 343 5.33 -22.31 -49.32
CA LYS A 343 4.81 -23.47 -50.08
C LYS A 343 5.01 -24.80 -49.35
N ARG A 344 6.13 -24.96 -48.65
CA ARG A 344 6.41 -26.17 -47.88
C ARG A 344 5.48 -26.30 -46.67
N SER A 345 5.21 -25.18 -45.99
CA SER A 345 4.26 -25.15 -44.88
C SER A 345 2.83 -25.36 -45.35
N ASP A 346 2.47 -24.82 -46.52
CA ASP A 346 1.16 -24.97 -47.15
C ASP A 346 0.91 -26.43 -47.55
N GLN A 347 1.88 -27.07 -48.22
CA GLN A 347 1.83 -28.51 -48.49
C GLN A 347 1.71 -29.36 -47.22
N ARG A 348 2.44 -29.00 -46.16
CA ARG A 348 2.33 -29.71 -44.88
C ARG A 348 0.97 -29.50 -44.23
N LEU A 349 0.36 -28.34 -44.41
CA LEU A 349 -0.99 -28.06 -43.95
C LEU A 349 -2.00 -28.89 -44.75
N GLU A 350 -1.87 -28.95 -46.08
CA GLU A 350 -2.70 -29.80 -46.94
C GLU A 350 -2.56 -31.28 -46.57
N GLU A 351 -1.35 -31.77 -46.31
CA GLU A 351 -1.11 -33.14 -45.81
C GLU A 351 -1.78 -33.37 -44.45
N LEU A 352 -1.68 -32.43 -43.52
CA LEU A 352 -2.32 -32.54 -42.20
C LEU A 352 -3.85 -32.52 -42.32
N VAL A 353 -4.40 -31.60 -43.12
CA VAL A 353 -5.84 -31.48 -43.39
C VAL A 353 -6.35 -32.73 -44.06
N SER A 354 -5.64 -33.27 -45.05
CA SER A 354 -5.99 -34.52 -45.71
C SER A 354 -5.94 -35.72 -44.75
N SER A 355 -4.98 -35.74 -43.81
CA SER A 355 -4.88 -36.82 -42.81
C SER A 355 -5.97 -36.78 -41.74
N HIS A 356 -6.51 -35.59 -41.43
CA HIS A 356 -7.54 -35.39 -40.40
C HIS A 356 -8.88 -34.93 -41.01
N ASP A 357 -9.11 -35.21 -42.30
CA ASP A 357 -10.30 -34.72 -43.03
C ASP A 357 -11.59 -35.28 -42.43
N GLN A 358 -11.55 -36.53 -41.95
CA GLN A 358 -12.65 -37.19 -41.27
C GLN A 358 -13.00 -36.49 -39.93
N ASP A 359 -11.97 -36.18 -39.12
CA ASP A 359 -12.13 -35.51 -37.82
C ASP A 359 -12.59 -34.05 -38.01
N LEU A 360 -12.08 -33.38 -39.04
CA LEU A 360 -12.50 -32.03 -39.42
C LEU A 360 -13.96 -32.01 -39.89
N MET A 361 -14.39 -32.99 -40.70
CA MET A 361 -15.79 -33.12 -41.08
C MET A 361 -16.67 -33.39 -39.85
N GLU A 362 -16.26 -34.26 -38.94
CA GLU A 362 -17.02 -34.57 -37.72
C GLU A 362 -17.15 -33.33 -36.81
N VAL A 363 -16.08 -32.58 -36.61
CA VAL A 363 -16.08 -31.30 -35.86
C VAL A 363 -16.90 -30.23 -36.58
N MET A 364 -16.76 -30.10 -37.90
CA MET A 364 -17.56 -29.17 -38.71
C MET A 364 -19.04 -29.53 -38.67
N GLN A 365 -19.39 -30.82 -38.61
CA GLN A 365 -20.77 -31.30 -38.53
C GLN A 365 -21.35 -31.05 -37.13
N VAL A 366 -20.55 -31.19 -36.07
CA VAL A 366 -20.91 -30.76 -34.71
C VAL A 366 -21.10 -29.23 -34.63
N TYR A 367 -20.28 -28.45 -35.35
CA TYR A 367 -20.40 -26.99 -35.40
C TYR A 367 -21.53 -26.48 -36.31
N MET A 368 -21.83 -27.20 -37.40
CA MET A 368 -22.92 -26.93 -38.35
C MET A 368 -24.28 -27.35 -37.79
N ASN A 369 -24.31 -28.27 -36.82
CA ASN A 369 -25.52 -28.61 -36.09
C ASN A 369 -25.95 -27.41 -35.23
N ILE A 370 -26.86 -26.61 -35.81
CA ILE A 370 -27.57 -25.47 -35.22
C ILE A 370 -28.09 -25.77 -33.79
N GLU A 371 -28.37 -27.05 -33.50
CA GLU A 371 -28.86 -27.54 -32.21
C GLU A 371 -27.90 -27.26 -31.02
N LEU A 372 -26.58 -27.28 -31.22
CA LEU A 372 -25.63 -26.99 -30.13
C LEU A 372 -25.58 -25.48 -29.83
N SER A 373 -25.57 -24.66 -30.87
CA SER A 373 -25.63 -23.20 -30.75
C SER A 373 -26.92 -22.76 -30.06
N GLU A 374 -28.06 -23.33 -30.45
CA GLU A 374 -29.38 -23.04 -29.87
C GLU A 374 -29.49 -23.50 -28.40
N LYS A 375 -28.92 -24.66 -28.05
CA LYS A 375 -28.84 -25.11 -26.64
C LYS A 375 -27.94 -24.19 -25.80
N VAL A 376 -26.82 -23.71 -26.36
CA VAL A 376 -25.89 -22.81 -25.66
C VAL A 376 -26.49 -21.40 -25.51
N THR A 377 -27.18 -20.87 -26.51
CA THR A 377 -27.88 -19.58 -26.40
C THR A 377 -29.03 -19.66 -25.40
N SER A 378 -29.85 -20.71 -25.44
CA SER A 378 -30.92 -20.94 -24.48
C SER A 378 -30.39 -21.08 -23.04
N ALA A 379 -29.28 -21.79 -22.85
CA ALA A 379 -28.63 -21.89 -21.55
C ALA A 379 -28.08 -20.54 -21.06
N ARG A 380 -27.48 -19.74 -21.95
CA ARG A 380 -27.00 -18.39 -21.62
C ARG A 380 -28.14 -17.44 -21.23
N GLU A 381 -29.27 -17.49 -21.92
CA GLU A 381 -30.45 -16.69 -21.59
C GLU A 381 -31.02 -17.07 -20.21
N LYS A 382 -31.11 -18.37 -19.89
CA LYS A 382 -31.53 -18.84 -18.57
C LYS A 382 -30.58 -18.37 -17.46
N ILE A 383 -29.28 -18.46 -17.67
CA ILE A 383 -28.27 -17.97 -16.72
C ILE A 383 -28.39 -16.45 -16.53
N HIS A 384 -28.63 -15.71 -17.61
CA HIS A 384 -28.83 -14.26 -17.55
C HIS A 384 -30.05 -13.89 -16.69
N ALA A 385 -31.20 -14.55 -16.93
CA ALA A 385 -32.42 -14.33 -16.16
C ALA A 385 -32.23 -14.65 -14.67
N VAL A 386 -31.56 -15.76 -14.34
CA VAL A 386 -31.23 -16.10 -12.94
C VAL A 386 -30.37 -15.01 -12.31
N LYS A 387 -29.37 -14.49 -13.03
CA LYS A 387 -28.49 -13.42 -12.55
C LYS A 387 -29.23 -12.11 -12.30
N GLU A 388 -30.16 -11.73 -13.17
CA GLU A 388 -31.01 -10.56 -12.99
C GLU A 388 -31.91 -10.70 -11.76
N ASN A 389 -32.56 -11.86 -11.59
CA ASN A 389 -33.39 -12.15 -10.42
C ASN A 389 -32.58 -12.10 -9.11
N LEU A 390 -31.36 -12.63 -9.11
CA LEU A 390 -30.47 -12.62 -7.94
C LEU A 390 -29.99 -11.20 -7.60
N ASN A 391 -29.75 -10.37 -8.62
CA ASN A 391 -29.45 -8.96 -8.44
C ASN A 391 -30.65 -8.16 -7.92
N ALA A 392 -31.86 -8.43 -8.41
CA ALA A 392 -33.08 -7.83 -7.89
C ALA A 392 -33.31 -8.20 -6.42
N CYS A 393 -33.16 -9.48 -6.06
CA CYS A 393 -33.22 -9.95 -4.67
C CYS A 393 -32.17 -9.24 -3.80
N LYS A 394 -30.94 -9.09 -4.29
CA LYS A 394 -29.86 -8.39 -3.59
C LYS A 394 -30.18 -6.89 -3.38
N GLN A 395 -30.80 -6.23 -4.35
CA GLN A 395 -31.23 -4.84 -4.21
C GLN A 395 -32.35 -4.70 -3.17
N LEU A 396 -33.37 -5.57 -3.23
CA LEU A 396 -34.46 -5.59 -2.25
C LEU A 396 -33.94 -5.81 -0.83
N LEU A 397 -33.00 -6.75 -0.64
CA LEU A 397 -32.36 -7.00 0.66
C LEU A 397 -31.56 -5.78 1.16
N ARG A 398 -30.91 -5.03 0.26
CA ARG A 398 -30.22 -3.79 0.61
C ARG A 398 -31.20 -2.69 1.05
N CYS A 399 -32.27 -2.48 0.29
CA CYS A 399 -33.32 -1.51 0.66
C CYS A 399 -33.93 -1.87 2.03
N LYS A 400 -34.25 -3.16 2.27
CA LYS A 400 -34.77 -3.61 3.57
C LYS A 400 -33.78 -3.41 4.71
N ARG A 401 -32.48 -3.63 4.46
CA ARG A 401 -31.42 -3.35 5.44
C ARG A 401 -31.31 -1.86 5.77
N GLU A 402 -31.44 -0.98 4.77
CA GLU A 402 -31.41 0.47 4.96
C GLU A 402 -32.65 0.97 5.71
N GLU A 403 -33.84 0.45 5.40
CA GLU A 403 -35.07 0.73 6.17
C GLU A 403 -34.91 0.33 7.65
N LEU A 404 -34.38 -0.86 7.92
CA LEU A 404 -34.14 -1.34 9.29
C LEU A 404 -33.11 -0.48 10.04
N LEU A 405 -32.08 0.00 9.34
CA LEU A 405 -31.08 0.90 9.92
C LEU A 405 -31.69 2.26 10.29
N ASN A 406 -32.54 2.81 9.42
CA ASN A 406 -33.23 4.08 9.68
C ASN A 406 -34.18 3.97 10.88
N LEU A 407 -35.01 2.92 10.94
CA LEU A 407 -35.90 2.68 12.08
C LEU A 407 -35.13 2.48 13.39
N TRP A 408 -33.95 1.84 13.33
CA TRP A 408 -33.09 1.68 14.50
C TRP A 408 -32.49 3.01 14.97
N LEU A 409 -32.05 3.87 14.04
CA LEU A 409 -31.55 5.21 14.35
C LEU A 409 -32.65 6.10 14.96
N GLU A 410 -33.85 6.11 14.37
CA GLU A 410 -35.02 6.80 14.96
C GLU A 410 -35.34 6.28 16.36
N GLY A 411 -35.25 4.96 16.58
CA GLY A 411 -35.42 4.36 17.91
C GLY A 411 -34.37 4.83 18.93
N ILE A 412 -33.12 5.04 18.51
CA ILE A 412 -32.07 5.61 19.37
C ILE A 412 -32.38 7.07 19.70
N GLU A 413 -32.78 7.87 18.72
CA GLU A 413 -33.15 9.26 18.92
C GLU A 413 -34.32 9.39 19.90
N HIS A 414 -35.38 8.59 19.72
CA HIS A 414 -36.51 8.53 20.64
C HIS A 414 -36.08 8.13 22.06
N LYS A 415 -35.15 7.15 22.19
CA LYS A 415 -34.60 6.76 23.49
C LYS A 415 -33.81 7.89 24.15
N GLN A 416 -33.04 8.65 23.37
CA GLN A 416 -32.29 9.81 23.85
C GLN A 416 -33.25 10.92 24.32
N VAL A 417 -34.30 11.20 23.54
CA VAL A 417 -35.35 12.16 23.89
C VAL A 417 -36.09 11.74 25.16
N LEU A 418 -36.42 10.46 25.31
CA LEU A 418 -37.01 9.92 26.53
C LEU A 418 -36.07 10.05 27.73
N HIS A 419 -34.76 9.86 27.54
CA HIS A 419 -33.78 10.09 28.60
C HIS A 419 -33.76 11.57 29.02
N LEU A 420 -33.71 12.49 28.05
CA LEU A 420 -33.75 13.93 28.32
C LEU A 420 -35.07 14.36 28.99
N LEU A 421 -36.21 13.81 28.57
CA LEU A 421 -37.50 14.04 29.22
C LEU A 421 -37.53 13.46 30.63
N LYS A 422 -36.91 12.31 30.86
CA LYS A 422 -36.76 11.72 32.19
C LYS A 422 -35.86 12.59 33.08
N ASP A 423 -34.80 13.16 32.54
CA ASP A 423 -33.92 14.08 33.25
C ASP A 423 -34.66 15.38 33.60
N VAL A 424 -35.39 15.98 32.66
CA VAL A 424 -36.23 17.17 32.89
C VAL A 424 -37.36 16.91 33.88
N THR A 425 -38.02 15.75 33.77
CA THR A 425 -39.04 15.33 34.74
C THR A 425 -38.41 15.05 36.10
N SER A 426 -37.23 14.45 36.18
CA SER A 426 -36.52 14.25 37.46
C SER A 426 -36.08 15.57 38.11
N ASP A 427 -35.68 16.57 37.32
CA ASP A 427 -35.35 17.92 37.81
C ASP A 427 -36.61 18.71 38.24
N SER A 428 -37.76 18.48 37.59
CA SER A 428 -39.03 19.11 37.96
C SER A 428 -39.73 18.39 39.12
N TYR A 429 -39.64 17.06 39.22
CA TYR A 429 -40.04 16.29 40.39
C TYR A 429 -39.08 16.49 41.58
N GLY A 430 -37.79 16.76 41.35
CA GLY A 430 -36.87 17.20 42.41
C GLY A 430 -37.26 18.56 43.02
N ARG A 431 -37.97 19.41 42.28
CA ARG A 431 -38.58 20.64 42.79
C ARG A 431 -39.99 20.46 43.36
N MET A 432 -40.75 19.45 42.94
CA MET A 432 -42.10 19.19 43.45
C MET A 432 -42.17 18.19 44.62
N ILE A 433 -41.21 17.28 44.78
CA ILE A 433 -41.13 16.32 45.91
C ILE A 433 -40.44 17.01 47.12
N THR A 434 -40.92 18.21 47.46
CA THR A 434 -40.97 18.72 48.84
C THR A 434 -42.43 18.86 49.32
N GLY A 435 -43.40 18.43 48.52
CA GLY A 435 -44.80 18.39 48.90
C GLY A 435 -45.48 17.12 48.39
N LEU A 436 -45.94 16.32 49.35
CA LEU A 436 -47.07 15.39 49.28
C LEU A 436 -46.74 13.89 49.07
N THR A 437 -47.29 13.15 50.03
CA THR A 437 -47.16 11.78 50.48
C THR A 437 -48.06 10.75 49.76
N GLU A 438 -47.56 9.51 49.75
CA GLU A 438 -48.24 8.19 49.81
C GLU A 438 -48.95 7.54 48.58
N PRO A 439 -48.99 6.17 48.52
CA PRO A 439 -49.03 5.38 47.28
C PRO A 439 -50.28 4.48 47.12
N GLU A 440 -50.75 4.26 45.89
CA GLU A 440 -51.67 3.15 45.58
C GLU A 440 -51.41 2.48 44.21
N LEU A 441 -51.12 1.17 44.30
CA LEU A 441 -51.68 0.02 43.56
C LEU A 441 -51.56 -0.11 42.02
N LEU A 442 -50.84 -1.18 41.63
CA LEU A 442 -50.83 -1.90 40.33
C LEU A 442 -52.19 -2.61 40.06
N PRO A 443 -52.53 -2.94 38.79
CA PRO A 443 -52.21 -4.29 38.30
C PRO A 443 -51.74 -4.40 36.84
N SER A 444 -51.00 -5.48 36.64
CA SER A 444 -50.45 -6.11 35.43
C SER A 444 -51.47 -6.50 34.37
N ASN A 445 -51.11 -6.38 33.08
CA ASN A 445 -51.50 -7.31 32.00
C ASN A 445 -50.77 -6.97 30.68
N ILE A 446 -49.80 -7.79 30.28
CA ILE A 446 -49.43 -7.96 28.86
C ILE A 446 -49.21 -9.46 28.63
N SER A 447 -50.11 -10.04 27.85
CA SER A 447 -50.10 -11.38 27.30
C SER A 447 -49.09 -11.50 26.15
N HIS A 448 -48.29 -12.56 26.18
CA HIS A 448 -47.51 -13.05 25.05
C HIS A 448 -48.44 -13.76 24.05
N ASP A 449 -48.45 -13.31 22.80
CA ASP A 449 -48.87 -14.13 21.66
C ASP A 449 -47.68 -14.30 20.71
N THR A 450 -47.19 -15.54 20.62
CA THR A 450 -46.27 -16.01 19.59
C THR A 450 -47.08 -16.86 18.61
N SER A 451 -47.34 -16.33 17.41
CA SER A 451 -47.78 -17.12 16.27
C SER A 451 -46.58 -17.45 15.37
N THR A 452 -46.23 -18.73 15.41
CA THR A 452 -45.62 -19.48 14.32
C THR A 452 -46.44 -19.33 13.05
N ASP A 453 -45.78 -19.13 11.90
CA ASP A 453 -46.26 -19.67 10.62
C ASP A 453 -45.09 -20.09 9.74
N GLN A 454 -45.03 -21.40 9.54
CA GLN A 454 -44.44 -22.05 8.38
C GLN A 454 -45.39 -21.82 7.19
N GLN A 455 -44.86 -21.60 5.98
CA GLN A 455 -45.08 -22.51 4.85
C GLN A 455 -44.44 -22.00 3.55
N SER A 456 -43.86 -22.99 2.85
CA SER A 456 -43.73 -23.21 1.40
C SER A 456 -43.08 -22.14 0.53
#